data_AF-A0A2D8M2H3-F1
#
_entry.id   AF-A0A2D8M2H3-F1
#
_cell.length_a   1.000
_cell.length_b   1.000
_cell.length_c   1.000
_cell.angle_alpha   90.00
_cell.angle_beta   90.00
_cell.angle_gamma   90.00
#
_symmetry.space_group_name_H-M   'P 1'
#
loop_
_entity.id
_entity.type
_entity.pdbx_description
1 polymer ?
#
loop_
_entity_poly.entity_id
_entity_poly.type
_entity_poly.pdbx_seq_one_letter_code
_entity_poly.pdbx_strand_id
1 'polypeptide(L)'
;KPITLMGGGTSKIGDPSFKDEQRVLLTDEVIEDNIEHIKKTCFKQFLTYGDGETDALMVNNNDWLDGLKYLSFLRDYGRYFTVNRMLSFDSVKQRLERESPLSLLEFNYMVMQGFDFLELYRRYDTILQMGGSDQWGNIINGVDLAHKSDKAQLFALTAPLLTTPDGKKMGKTVNGAVWLNADMLSPYDYYQYWRNVDDVMVSTLLRRFTVLPISEIEKLEALQGADINEAKKILAYEATKICHGEEAAKDAQDTAQKTFEQGTVGDDLPSVIINKAELDTGFSMIDALNKVGFAKSNGEARRLIKGGGARVNDNAIQDEAHMITKADLTDEGYIKISAGKKRHALIKT
;
A
#
# COMPACT_ATOMS: atom_id res chain seq x y z
N LYS A 1 -20.61 19.00 0.62
CA LYS A 1 -20.90 17.69 -0.01
C LYS A 1 -19.62 17.20 -0.71
N PRO A 2 -19.13 15.97 -0.45
CA PRO A 2 -17.93 15.47 -1.11
C PRO A 2 -18.20 15.15 -2.59
N ILE A 3 -17.24 15.47 -3.46
CA ILE A 3 -17.32 15.17 -4.90
C ILE A 3 -16.08 14.36 -5.29
N THR A 4 -16.29 13.16 -5.83
CA THR A 4 -15.25 12.36 -6.46
C THR A 4 -15.25 12.62 -7.96
N LEU A 5 -14.19 13.26 -8.46
CA LEU A 5 -14.00 13.53 -9.88
C LEU A 5 -13.29 12.35 -10.56
N MET A 6 -13.98 11.70 -11.48
CA MET A 6 -13.39 10.74 -12.41
C MET A 6 -12.70 11.49 -13.54
N GLY A 7 -11.42 11.17 -13.75
CA GLY A 7 -10.58 11.82 -14.76
C GLY A 7 -10.72 11.22 -16.15
N GLY A 8 -11.93 11.02 -16.68
CA GLY A 8 -12.11 10.38 -18.00
C GLY A 8 -11.46 11.16 -19.14
N GLY A 9 -11.64 12.47 -19.18
CA GLY A 9 -11.01 13.34 -20.17
C GLY A 9 -9.50 13.50 -19.94
N THR A 10 -9.08 13.70 -18.69
CA THR A 10 -7.66 13.85 -18.35
C THR A 10 -6.86 12.56 -18.53
N SER A 11 -7.49 11.38 -18.42
CA SER A 11 -6.84 10.08 -18.66
C SER A 11 -6.47 9.84 -20.13
N LYS A 12 -7.13 10.52 -21.07
CA LYS A 12 -6.76 10.52 -22.50
C LYS A 12 -5.39 11.18 -22.75
N ILE A 13 -4.87 11.91 -21.77
CA ILE A 13 -3.60 12.66 -21.83
C ILE A 13 -2.58 12.10 -20.81
N GLY A 14 -2.99 11.93 -19.55
CA GLY A 14 -2.18 11.38 -18.46
C GLY A 14 -1.41 12.43 -17.63
N ASP A 15 -1.41 12.26 -16.29
CA ASP A 15 -0.72 13.17 -15.35
C ASP A 15 0.80 12.97 -15.37
N PRO A 16 1.61 14.01 -15.69
CA PRO A 16 3.07 13.98 -15.64
C PRO A 16 3.68 14.24 -14.25
N SER A 17 2.88 14.63 -13.25
CA SER A 17 3.36 15.11 -11.95
C SER A 17 4.25 14.08 -11.26
N PHE A 18 5.52 14.45 -11.02
CA PHE A 18 6.53 13.62 -10.36
C PHE A 18 6.76 12.24 -11.02
N LYS A 19 6.60 12.14 -12.34
CA LYS A 19 6.91 10.94 -13.14
C LYS A 19 8.02 11.20 -14.16
N ASP A 20 8.95 10.26 -14.26
CA ASP A 20 10.11 10.34 -15.16
C ASP A 20 9.81 9.77 -16.57
N GLU A 21 8.86 8.83 -16.71
CA GLU A 21 8.51 8.18 -17.98
C GLU A 21 7.18 8.71 -18.56
N GLN A 22 7.10 8.76 -19.90
CA GLN A 22 5.86 9.06 -20.61
C GLN A 22 4.81 7.98 -20.35
N ARG A 23 3.58 8.39 -20.09
CA ARG A 23 2.46 7.46 -19.90
C ARG A 23 2.05 6.81 -21.21
N VAL A 24 1.66 5.54 -21.15
CA VAL A 24 0.95 4.86 -22.24
C VAL A 24 -0.43 5.49 -22.39
N LEU A 25 -0.79 5.89 -23.61
CA LEU A 25 -2.12 6.39 -23.92
C LEU A 25 -3.10 5.21 -23.92
N LEU A 26 -4.16 5.33 -23.13
CA LEU A 26 -5.23 4.34 -23.03
C LEU A 26 -6.29 4.58 -24.11
N THR A 27 -6.97 3.52 -24.56
CA THR A 27 -8.14 3.68 -25.43
C THR A 27 -9.36 4.11 -24.62
N ASP A 28 -10.35 4.70 -25.29
CA ASP A 28 -11.59 5.15 -24.62
C ASP A 28 -12.32 3.97 -23.95
N GLU A 29 -12.29 2.77 -24.54
CA GLU A 29 -12.88 1.57 -23.94
C GLU A 29 -12.19 1.19 -22.63
N VAL A 30 -10.84 1.21 -22.61
CA VAL A 30 -10.07 0.91 -21.41
C VAL A 30 -10.29 1.97 -20.33
N ILE A 31 -10.43 3.24 -20.71
CA ILE A 31 -10.72 4.32 -19.77
C ILE A 31 -12.10 4.11 -19.13
N GLU A 32 -13.13 3.80 -19.93
CA GLU A 32 -14.48 3.58 -19.41
C GLU A 32 -14.55 2.34 -18.51
N ASP A 33 -13.93 1.24 -18.92
CA ASP A 33 -13.84 0.03 -18.10
C ASP A 33 -13.17 0.31 -16.74
N ASN A 34 -12.06 1.07 -16.74
CA ASN A 34 -11.37 1.48 -15.51
C ASN A 34 -12.25 2.38 -14.65
N ILE A 35 -12.96 3.34 -15.26
CA ILE A 35 -13.88 4.21 -14.55
C ILE A 35 -14.93 3.37 -13.84
N GLU A 36 -15.66 2.52 -14.58
CA GLU A 36 -16.71 1.66 -14.04
C GLU A 36 -16.22 0.74 -12.93
N HIS A 37 -15.01 0.20 -13.08
CA HIS A 37 -14.38 -0.59 -12.05
C HIS A 37 -14.12 0.23 -10.77
N ILE A 38 -13.46 1.38 -10.88
CA ILE A 38 -13.19 2.30 -9.77
C ILE A 38 -14.48 2.73 -9.07
N LYS A 39 -15.56 3.00 -9.84
CA LYS A 39 -16.88 3.34 -9.29
C LYS A 39 -17.44 2.22 -8.42
N LYS A 40 -17.25 0.96 -8.83
CA LYS A 40 -17.81 -0.21 -8.16
C LYS A 40 -16.98 -0.67 -6.98
N THR A 41 -15.65 -0.59 -7.07
CA THR A 41 -14.75 -1.30 -6.15
C THR A 41 -13.92 -0.40 -5.24
N CYS A 42 -13.75 0.90 -5.56
CA CYS A 42 -12.85 1.75 -4.77
C CYS A 42 -13.62 2.76 -3.92
N PHE A 43 -14.36 3.69 -4.54
CA PHE A 43 -14.90 4.82 -3.78
C PHE A 43 -16.12 4.47 -2.92
N LYS A 44 -16.96 3.53 -3.36
CA LYS A 44 -18.17 3.10 -2.63
C LYS A 44 -17.86 2.48 -1.26
N GLN A 45 -16.63 2.02 -1.05
CA GLN A 45 -16.16 1.51 0.24
C GLN A 45 -16.03 2.65 1.28
N PHE A 46 -15.70 3.86 0.84
CA PHE A 46 -15.39 5.00 1.73
C PHE A 46 -16.47 6.08 1.76
N LEU A 47 -17.35 6.11 0.74
CA LEU A 47 -18.34 7.17 0.55
C LEU A 47 -19.71 6.58 0.25
N THR A 48 -20.74 7.16 0.89
CA THR A 48 -22.15 6.91 0.56
C THR A 48 -22.57 7.84 -0.56
N TYR A 49 -23.02 7.30 -1.69
CA TYR A 49 -23.48 8.08 -2.85
C TYR A 49 -25.01 8.16 -2.90
N GLY A 50 -25.56 9.33 -3.25
CA GLY A 50 -26.99 9.56 -3.27
C GLY A 50 -27.41 11.02 -3.34
N ASP A 51 -28.71 11.24 -3.16
CA ASP A 51 -29.36 12.56 -3.24
C ASP A 51 -29.46 13.27 -1.89
N GLY A 52 -29.01 12.64 -0.80
CA GLY A 52 -28.95 13.26 0.52
C GLY A 52 -28.04 14.49 0.56
N GLU A 53 -28.23 15.32 1.59
CA GLU A 53 -27.48 16.58 1.76
C GLU A 53 -25.97 16.35 1.90
N THR A 54 -25.58 15.24 2.55
CA THR A 54 -24.18 14.89 2.82
C THR A 54 -23.62 13.81 1.89
N ASP A 55 -24.46 13.18 1.07
CA ASP A 55 -24.05 12.07 0.21
C ASP A 55 -22.98 12.51 -0.80
N ALA A 56 -22.11 11.62 -1.23
CA ALA A 56 -21.12 11.96 -2.25
C ALA A 56 -21.75 12.08 -3.64
N LEU A 57 -21.17 12.95 -4.47
CA LEU A 57 -21.43 13.00 -5.90
C LEU A 57 -20.24 12.41 -6.65
N MET A 58 -20.52 11.63 -7.69
CA MET A 58 -19.50 11.15 -8.62
C MET A 58 -19.74 11.79 -9.99
N VAL A 59 -18.73 12.47 -10.50
CA VAL A 59 -18.80 13.22 -11.76
C VAL A 59 -17.59 12.89 -12.62
N ASN A 60 -17.68 13.07 -13.94
CA ASN A 60 -16.61 12.76 -14.87
C ASN A 60 -16.18 14.01 -15.63
N ASN A 61 -14.89 14.37 -15.61
CA ASN A 61 -14.43 15.55 -16.36
C ASN A 61 -14.54 15.40 -17.87
N ASN A 62 -14.73 14.17 -18.38
CA ASN A 62 -15.06 13.95 -19.78
C ASN A 62 -16.33 14.73 -20.20
N ASP A 63 -17.27 14.95 -19.27
CA ASP A 63 -18.54 15.64 -19.51
C ASP A 63 -18.38 17.08 -20.00
N TRP A 64 -17.25 17.73 -19.69
CA TRP A 64 -16.94 19.09 -20.16
C TRP A 64 -15.67 19.17 -21.01
N LEU A 65 -14.73 18.23 -20.88
CA LEU A 65 -13.50 18.22 -21.65
C LEU A 65 -13.70 17.68 -23.08
N ASP A 66 -14.55 16.67 -23.28
CA ASP A 66 -14.68 15.99 -24.59
C ASP A 66 -15.26 16.93 -25.68
N GLY A 67 -16.17 17.83 -25.29
CA GLY A 67 -16.74 18.86 -26.16
C GLY A 67 -15.94 20.17 -26.23
N LEU A 68 -14.81 20.27 -25.52
CA LEU A 68 -14.09 21.52 -25.35
C LEU A 68 -13.33 21.89 -26.62
N LYS A 69 -13.81 22.93 -27.31
CA LYS A 69 -13.16 23.44 -28.51
C LYS A 69 -11.87 24.17 -28.16
N TYR A 70 -10.74 23.69 -28.67
CA TYR A 70 -9.41 24.22 -28.38
C TYR A 70 -9.29 25.74 -28.56
N LEU A 71 -9.78 26.29 -29.68
CA LEU A 71 -9.71 27.73 -29.94
C LEU A 71 -10.56 28.55 -28.96
N SER A 72 -11.76 28.07 -28.63
CA SER A 72 -12.62 28.71 -27.63
C SER A 72 -11.95 28.69 -26.25
N PHE A 73 -11.38 27.54 -25.87
CA PHE A 73 -10.67 27.38 -24.63
C PHE A 73 -9.48 28.35 -24.51
N LEU A 74 -8.63 28.42 -25.54
CA LEU A 74 -7.49 29.35 -25.54
C LEU A 74 -7.92 30.81 -25.43
N ARG A 75 -8.99 31.20 -26.13
CA ARG A 75 -9.49 32.58 -26.12
C ARG A 75 -10.04 32.96 -24.75
N ASP A 76 -10.81 32.07 -24.15
CA ASP A 76 -11.57 32.37 -22.94
C ASP A 76 -10.70 32.19 -21.68
N TYR A 77 -9.81 31.19 -21.67
CA TYR A 77 -9.01 30.80 -20.50
C TYR A 77 -7.50 30.86 -20.69
N GLY A 78 -6.99 30.66 -21.91
CA GLY A 78 -5.56 30.58 -22.18
C GLY A 78 -4.77 31.80 -21.67
N ARG A 79 -5.37 32.99 -21.71
CA ARG A 79 -4.79 34.24 -21.19
C ARG A 79 -4.51 34.24 -19.68
N TYR A 80 -5.15 33.36 -18.91
CA TYR A 80 -4.99 33.29 -17.46
C TYR A 80 -3.84 32.39 -17.02
N PHE A 81 -3.35 31.54 -17.92
CA PHE A 81 -2.21 30.66 -17.72
C PHE A 81 -0.95 31.32 -18.27
N THR A 82 0.05 31.54 -17.41
CA THR A 82 1.34 32.06 -17.84
C THR A 82 2.37 30.94 -17.85
N VAL A 83 3.06 30.78 -18.97
CA VAL A 83 4.08 29.73 -19.15
C VAL A 83 5.17 29.87 -18.07
N ASN A 84 5.65 31.08 -17.78
CA ASN A 84 6.65 31.31 -16.73
C ASN A 84 6.21 30.80 -15.36
N ARG A 85 4.93 30.99 -14.99
CA ARG A 85 4.40 30.48 -13.71
C ARG A 85 4.32 28.95 -13.73
N MET A 86 3.82 28.38 -14.82
CA MET A 86 3.72 26.92 -14.95
C MET A 86 5.09 26.23 -14.86
N LEU A 87 6.13 26.83 -15.45
CA LEU A 87 7.50 26.32 -15.36
C LEU A 87 8.11 26.47 -13.97
N SER A 88 7.56 27.33 -13.10
CA SER A 88 8.08 27.56 -11.75
C SER A 88 7.63 26.50 -10.74
N PHE A 89 6.60 25.70 -11.05
CA PHE A 89 6.15 24.64 -10.16
C PHE A 89 7.20 23.53 -10.05
N ASP A 90 7.47 23.08 -8.83
CA ASP A 90 8.53 22.09 -8.56
C ASP A 90 8.38 20.80 -9.38
N SER A 91 7.14 20.34 -9.62
CA SER A 91 6.86 19.15 -10.44
C SER A 91 7.36 19.27 -11.88
N VAL A 92 7.31 20.47 -12.45
CA VAL A 92 7.76 20.78 -13.81
C VAL A 92 9.25 21.13 -13.80
N LYS A 93 9.66 21.98 -12.87
CA LYS A 93 11.04 22.45 -12.72
C LYS A 93 12.03 21.30 -12.58
N GLN A 94 11.73 20.31 -11.74
CA GLN A 94 12.61 19.14 -11.55
C GLN A 94 12.79 18.31 -12.83
N ARG A 95 11.76 18.18 -13.67
CA ARG A 95 11.89 17.47 -14.96
C ARG A 95 12.78 18.23 -15.93
N LEU A 96 12.64 19.55 -15.99
CA LEU A 96 13.45 20.41 -16.84
C LEU A 96 14.93 20.41 -16.40
N GLU A 97 15.19 20.46 -15.09
CA GLU A 97 16.54 20.37 -14.52
C GLU A 97 17.22 19.02 -14.83
N ARG A 98 16.44 17.95 -14.94
CA ARG A 98 16.92 16.60 -15.32
C ARG A 98 16.99 16.38 -16.83
N GLU A 99 16.79 17.42 -17.64
CA GLU A 99 16.72 17.35 -19.11
C GLU A 99 15.71 16.30 -19.63
N SER A 100 14.71 15.97 -18.82
CA SER A 100 13.68 15.02 -19.19
C SER A 100 12.66 15.70 -20.10
N PRO A 101 12.35 15.15 -21.29
CA PRO A 101 11.40 15.76 -22.22
C PRO A 101 10.05 15.99 -21.54
N LEU A 102 9.48 17.19 -21.68
CA LEU A 102 8.11 17.50 -21.28
C LEU A 102 7.31 17.84 -22.53
N SER A 103 6.37 16.98 -22.89
CA SER A 103 5.54 17.19 -24.08
C SER A 103 4.48 18.28 -23.86
N LEU A 104 4.00 18.85 -24.96
CA LEU A 104 2.86 19.78 -24.91
C LEU A 104 1.62 19.13 -24.29
N LEU A 105 1.44 17.83 -24.50
CA LEU A 105 0.35 17.04 -23.97
C LEU A 105 0.39 17.01 -22.43
N GLU A 106 1.54 16.64 -21.87
CA GLU A 106 1.79 16.64 -20.42
C GLU A 106 1.68 18.04 -19.82
N PHE A 107 2.20 19.07 -20.50
CA PHE A 107 2.12 20.45 -20.04
C PHE A 107 0.67 20.96 -19.94
N ASN A 108 -0.21 20.52 -20.85
CA ASN A 108 -1.63 20.87 -20.81
C ASN A 108 -2.42 20.12 -19.73
N TYR A 109 -1.86 19.09 -19.08
CA TYR A 109 -2.53 18.42 -17.98
C TYR A 109 -2.88 19.38 -16.83
N MET A 110 -1.92 20.24 -16.46
CA MET A 110 -2.12 21.24 -15.40
C MET A 110 -3.24 22.22 -15.73
N VAL A 111 -3.38 22.54 -17.02
CA VAL A 111 -4.37 23.47 -17.55
C VAL A 111 -5.77 22.86 -17.47
N MET A 112 -5.91 21.60 -17.88
CA MET A 112 -7.17 20.87 -17.79
C MET A 112 -7.62 20.65 -16.34
N GLN A 113 -6.72 20.24 -15.45
CA GLN A 113 -7.09 20.06 -14.03
C GLN A 113 -7.46 21.39 -13.37
N GLY A 114 -6.82 22.50 -13.77
CA GLY A 114 -7.24 23.83 -13.34
C GLY A 114 -8.64 24.18 -13.84
N PHE A 115 -8.95 23.84 -15.10
CA PHE A 115 -10.28 24.01 -15.69
C PHE A 115 -11.34 23.15 -15.01
N ASP A 116 -11.01 21.93 -14.59
CA ASP A 116 -11.90 21.06 -13.81
C ASP A 116 -12.38 21.74 -12.53
N PHE A 117 -11.50 22.43 -11.79
CA PHE A 117 -11.92 23.12 -10.56
C PHE A 117 -12.90 24.27 -10.85
N LEU A 118 -12.67 25.01 -11.94
CA LEU A 118 -13.59 26.06 -12.38
C LEU A 118 -14.96 25.49 -12.75
N GLU A 119 -15.01 24.39 -13.51
CA GLU A 119 -16.28 23.76 -13.89
C GLU A 119 -17.00 23.14 -12.69
N LEU A 120 -16.26 22.51 -11.77
CA LEU A 120 -16.82 22.01 -10.51
C LEU A 120 -17.40 23.11 -9.63
N TYR A 121 -16.75 24.29 -9.59
CA TYR A 121 -17.30 25.46 -8.93
C TYR A 121 -18.61 25.91 -9.60
N ARG A 122 -18.62 26.09 -10.92
CA ARG A 122 -19.80 26.58 -11.65
C ARG A 122 -21.00 25.64 -11.62
N ARG A 123 -20.76 24.33 -11.61
CA ARG A 123 -21.81 23.31 -11.72
C ARG A 123 -22.32 22.84 -10.37
N TYR A 124 -21.47 22.86 -9.35
CA TYR A 124 -21.74 22.21 -8.07
C TYR A 124 -21.35 23.06 -6.84
N ASP A 125 -21.03 24.35 -7.05
CA ASP A 125 -20.59 25.28 -5.99
C ASP A 125 -19.41 24.76 -5.17
N THR A 126 -18.51 24.01 -5.83
CA THR A 126 -17.33 23.42 -5.18
C THR A 126 -16.32 24.50 -4.82
N ILE A 127 -16.07 24.68 -3.53
CA ILE A 127 -15.12 25.71 -3.04
C ILE A 127 -13.78 25.17 -2.53
N LEU A 128 -13.64 23.86 -2.35
CA LEU A 128 -12.43 23.22 -1.80
C LEU A 128 -12.03 22.03 -2.66
N GLN A 129 -10.76 21.98 -3.08
CA GLN A 129 -10.17 20.80 -3.71
C GLN A 129 -9.10 20.21 -2.78
N MET A 130 -9.16 18.90 -2.59
CA MET A 130 -8.24 18.13 -1.76
C MET A 130 -7.41 17.18 -2.62
N GLY A 131 -6.15 16.95 -2.24
CA GLY A 131 -5.28 16.01 -2.95
C GLY A 131 -3.99 15.66 -2.19
N GLY A 132 -3.14 14.83 -2.79
CA GLY A 132 -1.78 14.61 -2.29
C GLY A 132 -0.91 15.86 -2.43
N SER A 133 0.19 15.95 -1.69
CA SER A 133 1.11 17.09 -1.77
C SER A 133 1.72 17.28 -3.16
N ASP A 134 1.76 16.23 -3.97
CA ASP A 134 2.16 16.25 -5.38
C ASP A 134 1.16 16.96 -6.31
N GLN A 135 -0.08 17.17 -5.87
CA GLN A 135 -1.13 17.83 -6.65
C GLN A 135 -1.22 19.34 -6.41
N TRP A 136 -0.39 19.91 -5.52
CA TRP A 136 -0.45 21.32 -5.13
C TRP A 136 -0.45 22.28 -6.32
N GLY A 137 0.50 22.13 -7.25
CA GLY A 137 0.60 23.01 -8.42
C GLY A 137 -0.64 22.99 -9.30
N ASN A 138 -1.25 21.81 -9.48
CA ASN A 138 -2.45 21.66 -10.29
C ASN A 138 -3.68 22.27 -9.61
N ILE A 139 -3.85 22.04 -8.30
CA ILE A 139 -4.97 22.60 -7.54
C ILE A 139 -4.91 24.13 -7.54
N ILE A 140 -3.73 24.70 -7.27
CA ILE A 140 -3.55 26.16 -7.22
C ILE A 140 -3.81 26.82 -8.57
N ASN A 141 -3.47 26.17 -9.69
CA ASN A 141 -3.85 26.68 -11.00
C ASN A 141 -5.37 26.81 -11.16
N GLY A 142 -6.15 25.88 -10.61
CA GLY A 142 -7.61 25.97 -10.59
C GLY A 142 -8.12 27.13 -9.74
N VAL A 143 -7.52 27.34 -8.56
CA VAL A 143 -7.83 28.48 -7.67
C VAL A 143 -7.56 29.80 -8.39
N ASP A 144 -6.38 29.94 -9.00
CA ASP A 144 -6.00 31.15 -9.74
C ASP A 144 -6.93 31.39 -10.94
N LEU A 145 -7.26 30.34 -11.68
CA LEU A 145 -8.14 30.41 -12.84
C LEU A 145 -9.50 30.96 -12.44
N ALA A 146 -10.14 30.35 -11.43
CA ALA A 146 -11.46 30.76 -10.98
C ALA A 146 -11.47 32.16 -10.38
N HIS A 147 -10.41 32.55 -9.67
CA HIS A 147 -10.24 33.92 -9.20
C HIS A 147 -10.14 34.93 -10.35
N LYS A 148 -9.39 34.60 -11.41
CA LYS A 148 -9.19 35.51 -12.54
C LYS A 148 -10.41 35.60 -13.45
N SER A 149 -11.08 34.48 -13.73
CA SER A 149 -12.22 34.40 -14.65
C SER A 149 -13.53 34.83 -13.99
N ASP A 150 -13.81 34.34 -12.78
CA ASP A 150 -15.14 34.40 -12.16
C ASP A 150 -15.13 35.19 -10.84
N LYS A 151 -13.95 35.68 -10.40
CA LYS A 151 -13.76 36.33 -9.09
C LYS A 151 -14.13 35.43 -7.90
N ALA A 152 -14.10 34.11 -8.12
CA ALA A 152 -14.40 33.14 -7.09
C ALA A 152 -13.25 33.05 -6.06
N GLN A 153 -13.61 32.76 -4.81
CA GLN A 153 -12.66 32.44 -3.75
C GLN A 153 -12.71 30.93 -3.50
N LEU A 154 -11.72 30.21 -4.04
CA LEU A 154 -11.58 28.77 -3.88
C LEU A 154 -10.39 28.44 -2.96
N PHE A 155 -10.42 27.25 -2.37
CA PHE A 155 -9.46 26.77 -1.39
C PHE A 155 -8.79 25.47 -1.84
N ALA A 156 -7.56 25.29 -1.40
CA ALA A 156 -6.75 24.10 -1.66
C ALA A 156 -6.31 23.49 -0.32
N LEU A 157 -6.41 22.17 -0.20
CA LEU A 157 -5.86 21.44 0.94
C LEU A 157 -5.10 20.21 0.43
N THR A 158 -3.83 20.07 0.80
CA THR A 158 -3.04 18.90 0.45
C THR A 158 -2.64 18.09 1.66
N ALA A 159 -2.65 16.77 1.51
CA ALA A 159 -2.14 15.84 2.51
C ALA A 159 -0.70 15.44 2.16
N PRO A 160 0.21 15.33 3.15
CA PRO A 160 1.58 14.91 2.90
C PRO A 160 1.62 13.47 2.37
N LEU A 161 2.48 13.23 1.38
CA LEU A 161 2.75 11.87 0.90
C LEU A 161 3.26 11.00 2.05
N LEU A 162 2.77 9.77 2.11
CA LEU A 162 3.23 8.79 3.08
C LEU A 162 4.52 8.13 2.60
N THR A 163 5.53 8.19 3.45
CA THR A 163 6.82 7.54 3.25
C THR A 163 7.06 6.52 4.35
N THR A 164 7.64 5.39 3.98
CA THR A 164 8.20 4.42 4.93
C THR A 164 9.44 5.02 5.61
N PRO A 165 9.90 4.46 6.74
CA PRO A 165 11.08 4.96 7.45
C PRO A 165 12.37 4.96 6.60
N ASP A 166 12.47 4.08 5.60
CA ASP A 166 13.56 4.04 4.62
C ASP A 166 13.39 5.06 3.47
N GLY A 167 12.41 5.96 3.56
CA GLY A 167 12.18 7.07 2.63
C GLY A 167 11.44 6.70 1.34
N LYS A 168 10.99 5.45 1.18
CA LYS A 168 10.22 5.02 0.00
C LYS A 168 8.75 5.44 0.12
N LYS A 169 8.07 5.64 -1.01
CA LYS A 169 6.62 5.87 -1.02
C LYS A 169 5.89 4.64 -0.48
N MET A 170 5.02 4.84 0.49
CA MET A 170 4.20 3.77 1.07
C MET A 170 3.22 3.22 0.01
N GLY A 171 2.98 1.91 0.04
CA GLY A 171 2.08 1.21 -0.91
C GLY A 171 2.76 0.67 -2.17
N LYS A 172 4.06 0.93 -2.38
CA LYS A 172 4.89 0.19 -3.35
C LYS A 172 5.61 -0.96 -2.64
N THR A 173 4.99 -2.13 -2.59
CA THR A 173 5.61 -3.34 -2.05
C THR A 173 6.49 -4.02 -3.09
N VAL A 174 7.33 -4.97 -2.67
CA VAL A 174 8.11 -5.83 -3.58
C VAL A 174 7.19 -6.58 -4.56
N ASN A 175 5.96 -6.89 -4.13
CA ASN A 175 4.95 -7.60 -4.92
C ASN A 175 4.03 -6.66 -5.71
N GLY A 176 4.30 -5.35 -5.71
CA GLY A 176 3.49 -4.35 -6.42
C GLY A 176 2.63 -3.48 -5.50
N ALA A 177 1.54 -2.94 -6.05
CA ALA A 177 0.65 -2.03 -5.34
C ALA A 177 -0.25 -2.76 -4.35
N VAL A 178 -0.66 -2.06 -3.28
CA VAL A 178 -1.71 -2.53 -2.36
C VAL A 178 -3.06 -2.12 -2.94
N TRP A 179 -3.75 -3.05 -3.58
CA TRP A 179 -5.03 -2.80 -4.25
C TRP A 179 -6.20 -2.79 -3.27
N LEU A 180 -7.23 -1.98 -3.57
CA LEU A 180 -8.48 -1.91 -2.80
C LEU A 180 -9.53 -2.92 -3.29
N ASN A 181 -9.41 -3.39 -4.55
CA ASN A 181 -10.27 -4.43 -5.07
C ASN A 181 -9.83 -5.80 -4.53
N ALA A 182 -10.75 -6.51 -3.89
CA ALA A 182 -10.59 -7.87 -3.37
C ALA A 182 -10.14 -8.89 -4.43
N ASP A 183 -10.52 -8.71 -5.70
CA ASP A 183 -10.09 -9.59 -6.80
C ASP A 183 -8.61 -9.42 -7.17
N MET A 184 -8.03 -8.25 -6.86
CA MET A 184 -6.63 -7.93 -7.15
C MET A 184 -5.72 -8.12 -5.93
N LEU A 185 -6.25 -7.87 -4.73
CA LEU A 185 -5.57 -8.13 -3.46
C LEU A 185 -6.62 -8.62 -2.47
N SER A 186 -6.47 -9.85 -1.99
CA SER A 186 -7.46 -10.45 -1.10
C SER A 186 -7.60 -9.62 0.20
N PRO A 187 -8.77 -9.61 0.86
CA PRO A 187 -8.94 -8.92 2.14
C PRO A 187 -7.94 -9.40 3.21
N TYR A 188 -7.55 -10.67 3.16
CA TYR A 188 -6.51 -11.22 4.02
C TYR A 188 -5.14 -10.59 3.74
N ASP A 189 -4.73 -10.51 2.47
CA ASP A 189 -3.44 -9.89 2.11
C ASP A 189 -3.44 -8.39 2.40
N TYR A 190 -4.57 -7.72 2.22
CA TYR A 190 -4.77 -6.33 2.61
C TYR A 190 -4.60 -6.17 4.13
N TYR A 191 -5.24 -7.02 4.94
CA TYR A 191 -5.05 -7.05 6.39
C TYR A 191 -3.59 -7.30 6.78
N GLN A 192 -2.93 -8.27 6.13
CA GLN A 192 -1.52 -8.59 6.37
C GLN A 192 -0.59 -7.42 6.04
N TYR A 193 -0.89 -6.63 5.00
CA TYR A 193 -0.13 -5.42 4.70
C TYR A 193 -0.08 -4.48 5.91
N TRP A 194 -1.24 -4.21 6.54
CA TRP A 194 -1.32 -3.37 7.72
C TRP A 194 -0.70 -4.01 8.96
N ARG A 195 -0.79 -5.33 9.12
CA ARG A 195 -0.12 -6.05 10.23
C ARG A 195 1.40 -5.93 10.18
N ASN A 196 1.96 -5.79 8.97
CA ASN A 196 3.39 -5.84 8.73
C ASN A 196 4.05 -4.46 8.57
N VAL A 197 3.33 -3.37 8.83
CA VAL A 197 3.91 -2.00 8.84
C VAL A 197 4.95 -1.86 9.95
N ASP A 198 5.92 -0.98 9.77
CA ASP A 198 6.92 -0.67 10.79
C ASP A 198 6.28 -0.11 12.07
N ASP A 199 6.82 -0.49 13.23
CA ASP A 199 6.36 -0.05 14.56
C ASP A 199 6.24 1.48 14.65
N VAL A 200 7.22 2.19 14.11
CA VAL A 200 7.29 3.67 14.13
C VAL A 200 6.17 4.33 13.31
N MET A 201 5.54 3.59 12.39
CA MET A 201 4.47 4.11 11.54
C MET A 201 3.07 3.94 12.17
N VAL A 202 2.90 3.02 13.13
CA VAL A 202 1.58 2.61 13.64
C VAL A 202 0.76 3.79 14.12
N SER A 203 1.34 4.69 14.91
CA SER A 203 0.71 5.94 15.37
C SER A 203 0.17 6.79 14.20
N THR A 204 1.03 7.06 13.21
CA THR A 204 0.66 7.88 12.05
C THR A 204 -0.44 7.23 11.23
N LEU A 205 -0.41 5.91 11.09
CA LEU A 205 -1.37 5.16 10.29
C LEU A 205 -2.72 5.04 10.99
N LEU A 206 -2.76 4.80 12.30
CA LEU A 206 -3.99 4.82 13.10
C LEU A 206 -4.72 6.16 12.94
N ARG A 207 -4.01 7.29 13.03
CA ARG A 207 -4.59 8.63 12.88
C ARG A 207 -5.10 8.95 11.47
N ARG A 208 -4.58 8.29 10.44
CA ARG A 208 -4.85 8.65 9.03
C ARG A 208 -5.76 7.67 8.30
N PHE A 209 -5.80 6.40 8.71
CA PHE A 209 -6.49 5.33 8.01
C PHE A 209 -7.58 4.64 8.84
N THR A 210 -7.90 5.19 10.02
CA THR A 210 -8.99 4.68 10.84
C THR A 210 -9.95 5.82 11.21
N VAL A 211 -11.14 5.46 11.68
CA VAL A 211 -12.13 6.37 12.24
C VAL A 211 -12.22 6.26 13.77
N LEU A 212 -11.16 5.73 14.40
CA LEU A 212 -11.10 5.59 15.84
C LEU A 212 -11.09 6.96 16.53
N PRO A 213 -11.72 7.11 17.71
CA PRO A 213 -11.58 8.30 18.52
C PRO A 213 -10.12 8.58 18.85
N ILE A 214 -9.72 9.86 18.82
CA ILE A 214 -8.34 10.27 19.12
C ILE A 214 -7.87 9.74 20.48
N SER A 215 -8.75 9.71 21.48
CA SER A 215 -8.44 9.16 22.81
C SER A 215 -8.13 7.67 22.81
N GLU A 216 -8.72 6.88 21.91
CA GLU A 216 -8.38 5.47 21.76
C GLU A 216 -7.04 5.31 21.04
N ILE A 217 -6.79 6.13 20.02
CA ILE A 217 -5.50 6.13 19.33
C ILE A 217 -4.37 6.47 20.31
N GLU A 218 -4.55 7.48 21.18
CA GLU A 218 -3.55 7.85 22.19
C GLU A 218 -3.21 6.71 23.16
N LYS A 219 -4.17 5.85 23.51
CA LYS A 219 -3.91 4.64 24.32
C LYS A 219 -3.08 3.62 23.56
N LEU A 220 -3.38 3.41 22.29
CA LEU A 220 -2.66 2.46 21.42
C LEU A 220 -1.23 2.92 21.13
N GLU A 221 -1.02 4.23 21.02
CA GLU A 221 0.30 4.84 20.83
C GLU A 221 1.21 4.71 22.05
N ALA A 222 0.63 4.57 23.24
CA ALA A 222 1.39 4.36 24.47
C ALA A 222 1.96 2.93 24.57
N LEU A 223 1.50 1.99 23.73
CA LEU A 223 1.97 0.60 23.74
C LEU A 223 3.38 0.51 23.16
N GLN A 224 4.25 -0.26 23.84
CA GLN A 224 5.65 -0.44 23.46
C GLN A 224 6.07 -1.91 23.54
N GLY A 225 7.21 -2.24 22.92
CA GLY A 225 7.76 -3.60 22.98
C GLY A 225 6.82 -4.62 22.34
N ALA A 226 6.48 -5.68 23.07
CA ALA A 226 5.58 -6.72 22.56
C ALA A 226 4.13 -6.23 22.38
N ASP A 227 3.70 -5.25 23.17
CA ASP A 227 2.32 -4.79 23.24
C ASP A 227 1.91 -3.97 21.99
N ILE A 228 2.88 -3.45 21.24
CA ILE A 228 2.61 -2.76 19.97
C ILE A 228 1.91 -3.67 18.94
N ASN A 229 2.02 -4.98 19.09
CA ASN A 229 1.30 -5.92 18.25
C ASN A 229 -0.21 -5.77 18.36
N GLU A 230 -0.73 -5.37 19.52
CA GLU A 230 -2.16 -5.10 19.69
C GLU A 230 -2.59 -3.87 18.89
N ALA A 231 -1.79 -2.79 18.93
CA ALA A 231 -2.04 -1.61 18.10
C ALA A 231 -2.03 -1.94 16.60
N LYS A 232 -1.13 -2.82 16.15
CA LYS A 232 -1.09 -3.28 14.75
C LYS A 232 -2.26 -4.18 14.37
N LYS A 233 -2.74 -5.04 15.27
CA LYS A 233 -3.96 -5.84 15.05
C LYS A 233 -5.16 -4.93 14.85
N ILE A 234 -5.30 -3.91 15.71
CA ILE A 234 -6.38 -2.93 15.63
C ILE A 234 -6.29 -2.11 14.34
N LEU A 235 -5.10 -1.60 13.99
CA LEU A 235 -4.88 -0.88 12.73
C LEU A 235 -5.30 -1.73 11.53
N ALA A 236 -4.86 -2.98 11.47
CA ALA A 236 -5.17 -3.87 10.36
C ALA A 236 -6.67 -4.17 10.27
N TYR A 237 -7.31 -4.42 11.42
CA TYR A 237 -8.74 -4.65 11.47
C TYR A 237 -9.53 -3.42 11.01
N GLU A 238 -9.27 -2.24 11.56
CA GLU A 238 -10.02 -1.01 11.24
C GLU A 238 -9.82 -0.59 9.78
N ALA A 239 -8.59 -0.65 9.26
CA ALA A 239 -8.33 -0.33 7.86
C ALA A 239 -9.03 -1.33 6.91
N THR A 240 -8.99 -2.63 7.23
CA THR A 240 -9.67 -3.66 6.45
C THR A 240 -11.19 -3.53 6.54
N LYS A 241 -11.72 -3.16 7.72
CA LYS A 241 -13.15 -2.94 7.94
C LYS A 241 -13.69 -1.81 7.07
N ILE A 242 -12.96 -0.70 6.98
CA ILE A 242 -13.35 0.43 6.13
C ILE A 242 -13.32 0.02 4.64
N CYS A 243 -12.28 -0.71 4.21
CA CYS A 243 -12.11 -1.07 2.81
C CYS A 243 -13.05 -2.22 2.36
N HIS A 244 -13.10 -3.32 3.11
CA HIS A 244 -13.75 -4.56 2.69
C HIS A 244 -15.00 -4.92 3.50
N GLY A 245 -15.37 -4.11 4.49
CA GLY A 245 -16.49 -4.37 5.39
C GLY A 245 -16.10 -5.20 6.62
N GLU A 246 -17.02 -5.23 7.59
CA GLU A 246 -16.75 -5.81 8.91
C GLU A 246 -16.58 -7.33 8.90
N GLU A 247 -17.34 -8.04 8.06
CA GLU A 247 -17.26 -9.50 7.92
C GLU A 247 -15.89 -9.92 7.39
N ALA A 248 -15.46 -9.35 6.26
CA ALA A 248 -14.16 -9.63 5.68
C ALA A 248 -12.99 -9.28 6.62
N ALA A 249 -13.12 -8.21 7.40
CA ALA A 249 -12.12 -7.84 8.41
C ALA A 249 -12.03 -8.85 9.57
N LYS A 250 -13.17 -9.37 10.03
CA LYS A 250 -13.22 -10.45 11.05
C LYS A 250 -12.62 -11.73 10.50
N ASP A 251 -13.01 -12.15 9.30
CA ASP A 251 -12.47 -13.35 8.66
C ASP A 251 -10.95 -13.26 8.47
N ALA A 252 -10.45 -12.10 8.02
CA ALA A 252 -9.02 -11.86 7.87
C ALA A 252 -8.27 -11.88 9.22
N GLN A 253 -8.87 -11.29 10.26
CA GLN A 253 -8.33 -11.31 11.62
C GLN A 253 -8.28 -12.74 12.19
N ASP A 254 -9.36 -13.49 12.09
CA ASP A 254 -9.47 -14.87 12.56
C ASP A 254 -8.50 -15.79 11.81
N THR A 255 -8.39 -15.62 10.49
CA THR A 255 -7.42 -16.34 9.67
C THR A 255 -6.00 -16.01 10.12
N ALA A 256 -5.67 -14.73 10.31
CA ALA A 256 -4.34 -14.33 10.77
C ALA A 256 -4.01 -14.88 12.17
N GLN A 257 -5.00 -14.94 13.06
CA GLN A 257 -4.84 -15.53 14.38
C GLN A 257 -4.62 -17.04 14.28
N LYS A 258 -5.43 -17.75 13.50
CA LYS A 258 -5.28 -19.19 13.25
C LYS A 258 -3.94 -19.51 12.59
N THR A 259 -3.52 -18.78 11.58
CA THR A 259 -2.21 -18.97 10.93
C THR A 259 -1.06 -18.65 11.87
N PHE A 260 -1.21 -17.71 12.81
CA PHE A 260 -0.20 -17.48 13.83
C PHE A 260 -0.17 -18.62 14.86
N GLU A 261 -1.32 -19.07 15.35
CA GLU A 261 -1.46 -20.17 16.31
C GLU A 261 -1.01 -21.51 15.70
N GLN A 262 -1.40 -21.81 14.46
CA GLN A 262 -0.97 -22.96 13.66
C GLN A 262 0.48 -22.81 13.17
N GLY A 263 0.94 -21.59 12.88
CA GLY A 263 2.36 -21.31 12.60
C GLY A 263 3.25 -21.48 13.83
N THR A 264 2.64 -21.51 15.03
CA THR A 264 3.30 -21.92 16.28
C THR A 264 3.26 -23.44 16.48
N VAL A 265 2.34 -24.14 15.81
CA VAL A 265 2.12 -25.60 15.87
C VAL A 265 2.34 -26.25 14.50
N GLY A 266 3.60 -26.52 14.16
CA GLY A 266 3.99 -27.69 13.36
C GLY A 266 3.65 -27.81 11.87
N ASP A 267 2.79 -26.99 11.26
CA ASP A 267 2.28 -27.30 9.90
C ASP A 267 2.78 -26.41 8.74
N ASP A 268 3.26 -25.19 8.99
CA ASP A 268 3.71 -24.25 7.93
C ASP A 268 5.24 -24.09 7.82
N LEU A 269 5.99 -24.87 8.58
CA LEU A 269 7.45 -24.85 8.52
C LEU A 269 7.95 -25.70 7.36
N PRO A 270 8.95 -25.23 6.58
CA PRO A 270 9.62 -26.03 5.55
C PRO A 270 9.98 -27.40 6.10
N SER A 271 9.41 -28.46 5.52
CA SER A 271 9.58 -29.82 6.01
C SER A 271 10.44 -30.66 5.07
N VAL A 272 11.37 -31.43 5.64
CA VAL A 272 12.15 -32.44 4.94
C VAL A 272 11.68 -33.81 5.41
N ILE A 273 11.31 -34.66 4.45
CA ILE A 273 10.95 -36.05 4.74
C ILE A 273 12.24 -36.88 4.71
N ILE A 274 12.51 -37.61 5.79
CA ILE A 274 13.62 -38.57 5.91
C ILE A 274 13.09 -39.99 5.98
N ASN A 275 13.90 -40.97 5.59
CA ASN A 275 13.50 -42.37 5.75
C ASN A 275 13.52 -42.74 7.24
N LYS A 276 12.51 -43.47 7.72
CA LYS A 276 12.49 -44.04 9.07
C LYS A 276 13.78 -44.78 9.42
N ALA A 277 14.35 -45.54 8.49
CA ALA A 277 15.63 -46.23 8.68
C ALA A 277 16.81 -45.28 8.99
N GLU A 278 16.77 -44.04 8.49
CA GLU A 278 17.78 -43.01 8.75
C GLU A 278 17.64 -42.44 10.18
N LEU A 279 16.40 -42.27 10.66
CA LEU A 279 16.14 -41.88 12.04
C LEU A 279 16.48 -43.00 13.04
N ASP A 280 16.28 -44.26 12.64
CA ASP A 280 16.67 -45.44 13.41
C ASP A 280 18.19 -45.51 13.65
N THR A 281 19.00 -45.14 12.65
CA THR A 281 20.47 -45.06 12.77
C THR A 281 20.95 -43.79 13.46
N GLY A 282 20.14 -42.73 13.43
CA GLY A 282 20.51 -41.39 13.86
C GLY A 282 21.42 -40.67 12.87
N PHE A 283 21.41 -39.34 12.89
CA PHE A 283 22.26 -38.50 12.04
C PHE A 283 22.75 -37.27 12.79
N SER A 284 23.84 -36.65 12.34
CA SER A 284 24.44 -35.53 13.05
C SER A 284 23.61 -34.25 12.94
N MET A 285 23.72 -33.37 13.93
CA MET A 285 23.11 -32.03 13.86
C MET A 285 23.62 -31.21 12.66
N ILE A 286 24.86 -31.47 12.22
CA ILE A 286 25.44 -30.86 11.02
C ILE A 286 24.66 -31.32 9.77
N ASP A 287 24.41 -32.61 9.65
CA ASP A 287 23.64 -33.17 8.54
C ASP A 287 22.19 -32.67 8.56
N ALA A 288 21.60 -32.55 9.75
CA ALA A 288 20.26 -31.97 9.93
C ALA A 288 20.17 -30.55 9.35
N LEU A 289 21.10 -29.66 9.72
CA LEU A 289 21.16 -28.28 9.25
C LEU A 289 21.38 -28.17 7.74
N ASN A 290 22.16 -29.07 7.15
CA ASN A 290 22.34 -29.12 5.70
C ASN A 290 21.07 -29.62 4.99
N LYS A 291 20.44 -30.69 5.50
CA LYS A 291 19.22 -31.27 4.91
C LYS A 291 18.07 -30.27 4.86
N VAL A 292 17.88 -29.49 5.93
CA VAL A 292 16.86 -28.42 5.96
C VAL A 292 17.27 -27.14 5.24
N GLY A 293 18.45 -27.11 4.61
CA GLY A 293 18.93 -25.98 3.81
C GLY A 293 19.41 -24.77 4.63
N PHE A 294 19.67 -24.94 5.93
CA PHE A 294 20.11 -23.86 6.82
C PHE A 294 21.62 -23.62 6.81
N ALA A 295 22.38 -24.56 6.25
CA ALA A 295 23.80 -24.43 5.96
C ALA A 295 24.12 -24.93 4.55
N LYS A 296 25.00 -24.23 3.84
CA LYS A 296 25.49 -24.61 2.49
C LYS A 296 26.73 -25.50 2.54
N SER A 297 27.32 -25.67 3.73
CA SER A 297 28.50 -26.52 3.96
C SER A 297 28.63 -26.94 5.42
N ASN A 298 29.35 -28.05 5.68
CA ASN A 298 29.64 -28.51 7.04
C ASN A 298 30.42 -27.49 7.87
N GLY A 299 31.20 -26.60 7.24
CA GLY A 299 31.89 -25.51 7.93
C GLY A 299 30.94 -24.43 8.43
N GLU A 300 29.90 -24.11 7.67
CA GLU A 300 28.85 -23.16 8.04
C GLU A 300 27.98 -23.71 9.18
N ALA A 301 27.60 -24.99 9.11
CA ALA A 301 26.85 -25.66 10.15
C ALA A 301 27.59 -25.63 11.51
N ARG A 302 28.89 -25.95 11.53
CA ARG A 302 29.71 -25.87 12.76
C ARG A 302 29.77 -24.48 13.35
N ARG A 303 29.88 -23.44 12.52
CA ARG A 303 29.85 -22.04 13.00
C ARG A 303 28.51 -21.67 13.61
N LEU A 304 27.39 -22.15 13.04
CA LEU A 304 26.06 -21.94 13.60
C LEU A 304 25.89 -22.62 14.97
N ILE A 305 26.42 -23.83 15.14
CA ILE A 305 26.40 -24.57 16.41
C ILE A 305 27.26 -23.84 17.46
N LYS A 306 28.53 -23.55 17.15
CA LYS A 306 29.44 -22.81 18.05
C LYS A 306 28.95 -21.41 18.41
N GLY A 307 28.24 -20.76 17.49
CA GLY A 307 27.62 -19.46 17.72
C GLY A 307 26.32 -19.50 18.54
N GLY A 308 25.89 -20.68 19.02
CA GLY A 308 24.67 -20.84 19.80
C GLY A 308 23.38 -20.64 18.99
N GLY A 309 23.47 -20.68 17.67
CA GLY A 309 22.35 -20.45 16.76
C GLY A 309 21.54 -21.71 16.44
N ALA A 310 22.05 -22.90 16.74
CA ALA A 310 21.42 -24.18 16.41
C ALA A 310 20.51 -24.66 17.54
N ARG A 311 19.29 -25.11 17.21
CA ARG A 311 18.36 -25.72 18.19
C ARG A 311 17.64 -26.94 17.63
N VAL A 312 17.35 -27.90 18.50
CA VAL A 312 16.49 -29.07 18.26
C VAL A 312 15.33 -29.00 19.25
N ASN A 313 14.09 -28.99 18.75
CA ASN A 313 12.87 -28.84 19.57
C ASN A 313 13.00 -27.70 20.60
N ASP A 314 13.47 -26.55 20.11
CA ASP A 314 13.72 -25.32 20.87
C ASP A 314 14.84 -25.38 21.94
N ASN A 315 15.48 -26.54 22.13
CA ASN A 315 16.67 -26.70 22.97
C ASN A 315 17.94 -26.33 22.22
N ALA A 316 18.78 -25.47 22.83
CA ALA A 316 20.02 -25.02 22.22
C ALA A 316 21.08 -26.13 22.16
N ILE A 317 21.68 -26.32 20.99
CA ILE A 317 22.75 -27.29 20.75
C ILE A 317 24.07 -26.55 20.56
N GLN A 318 25.05 -26.90 21.40
CA GLN A 318 26.41 -26.34 21.35
C GLN A 318 27.46 -27.40 21.01
N ASP A 319 27.11 -28.69 21.09
CA ASP A 319 27.99 -29.79 20.74
C ASP A 319 27.92 -30.11 19.24
N GLU A 320 29.06 -30.06 18.56
CA GLU A 320 29.18 -30.41 17.14
C GLU A 320 28.98 -31.91 16.88
N ALA A 321 29.18 -32.75 17.90
CA ALA A 321 28.97 -34.18 17.83
C ALA A 321 27.54 -34.61 18.20
N HIS A 322 26.63 -33.65 18.42
CA HIS A 322 25.25 -33.95 18.77
C HIS A 322 24.55 -34.75 17.66
N MET A 323 23.91 -35.84 18.05
CA MET A 323 23.18 -36.76 17.18
C MET A 323 21.68 -36.59 17.39
N ILE A 324 20.95 -36.46 16.28
CA ILE A 324 19.50 -36.49 16.26
C ILE A 324 19.05 -37.94 16.12
N THR A 325 18.17 -38.36 17.01
CA THR A 325 17.69 -39.74 17.12
C THR A 325 16.17 -39.78 17.27
N LYS A 326 15.59 -40.99 17.35
CA LYS A 326 14.17 -41.17 17.68
C LYS A 326 13.73 -40.51 18.99
N ALA A 327 14.65 -40.31 19.94
CA ALA A 327 14.31 -39.66 21.20
C ALA A 327 13.93 -38.18 21.03
N ASP A 328 14.33 -37.57 19.90
CA ASP A 328 14.01 -36.19 19.56
C ASP A 328 12.69 -36.06 18.77
N LEU A 329 12.02 -37.17 18.46
CA LEU A 329 10.72 -37.16 17.79
C LEU A 329 9.64 -36.68 18.76
N THR A 330 8.91 -35.63 18.39
CA THR A 330 7.78 -35.13 19.17
C THR A 330 6.59 -36.09 19.10
N ASP A 331 5.63 -35.96 20.02
CA ASP A 331 4.37 -36.70 20.00
C ASP A 331 3.54 -36.44 18.72
N GLU A 332 3.82 -35.33 18.04
CA GLU A 332 3.22 -34.90 16.76
C GLU A 332 3.97 -35.46 15.53
N GLY A 333 5.00 -36.28 15.72
CA GLY A 333 5.68 -37.01 14.65
C GLY A 333 6.72 -36.22 13.84
N TYR A 334 7.29 -35.16 14.40
CA TYR A 334 8.33 -34.37 13.74
C TYR A 334 9.49 -34.00 14.68
N ILE A 335 10.58 -33.48 14.10
CA ILE A 335 11.72 -32.89 14.83
C ILE A 335 11.92 -31.47 14.30
N LYS A 336 11.85 -30.47 15.19
CA LYS A 336 12.00 -29.05 14.81
C LYS A 336 13.47 -28.64 14.85
N ILE A 337 14.00 -28.21 13.71
CA ILE A 337 15.35 -27.67 13.56
C ILE A 337 15.28 -26.16 13.42
N SER A 338 16.11 -25.43 14.18
CA SER A 338 16.15 -23.97 14.11
C SER A 338 17.57 -23.43 13.92
N ALA A 339 17.68 -22.34 13.15
CA ALA A 339 18.92 -21.62 12.92
C ALA A 339 18.73 -20.11 13.20
N GLY A 340 19.00 -19.70 14.44
CA GLY A 340 18.73 -18.36 14.95
C GLY A 340 17.27 -18.18 15.37
N LYS A 341 16.77 -16.93 15.37
CA LYS A 341 15.43 -16.58 15.88
C LYS A 341 14.30 -16.65 14.84
N LYS A 342 14.61 -16.79 13.54
CA LYS A 342 13.64 -16.63 12.45
C LYS A 342 13.59 -17.79 11.45
N ARG A 343 14.57 -18.71 11.48
CA ARG A 343 14.66 -19.82 10.53
C ARG A 343 14.36 -21.11 11.25
N HIS A 344 13.25 -21.74 10.89
CA HIS A 344 12.73 -22.96 11.49
C HIS A 344 12.28 -23.90 10.37
N ALA A 345 12.54 -25.19 10.54
CA ALA A 345 12.19 -26.25 9.60
C ALA A 345 11.88 -27.52 10.37
N LEU A 346 11.15 -28.44 9.74
CA LEU A 346 10.75 -29.71 10.33
C LEU A 346 11.41 -30.87 9.61
N ILE A 347 11.82 -31.87 10.37
CA ILE A 347 12.18 -33.18 9.85
C ILE A 347 11.03 -34.12 10.20
N LYS A 348 10.41 -34.73 9.18
CA LYS A 348 9.29 -35.67 9.30
C LYS A 348 9.74 -37.05 8.78
N THR A 349 9.21 -38.14 9.32
CA THR A 349 9.48 -39.52 8.85
C THR A 349 8.34 -40.11 8.04
#